data_AF-A0A7N2R6D0-F1
#
_entry.id   AF-A0A7N2R6D0-F1
#
_cell.length_a   1.000
_cell.length_b   1.000
_cell.length_c   1.000
_cell.angle_alpha   90.00
_cell.angle_beta   90.00
_cell.angle_gamma   90.00
#
_symmetry.space_group_name_H-M   'P 1'
#
loop_
_entity.id
_entity.type
_entity.pdbx_description
1 polymer ?
#
loop_
_entity_poly.entity_id
_entity_poly.type
_entity_poly.pdbx_seq_one_letter_code
_entity_poly.pdbx_strand_id
1 'polypeptide(L)'
;MKEPAPPALSLRLVRPPSGVEKLMDSRCRATIGRVSNPNHGARKLRKAVQSRWLGRRPFVRGVAMNPVDHPHGGGEGRTKGGRPSVSP
;
A
#
# COMPACT_ATOMS: atom_id res chain seq x y z
N MET A 1 -34.33 6.89 36.10
CA MET A 1 -33.44 6.23 35.13
C MET A 1 -32.54 7.30 34.54
N LYS A 2 -31.34 7.49 35.09
CA LYS A 2 -30.42 8.54 34.67
C LYS A 2 -29.58 7.98 33.53
N GLU A 3 -29.80 8.46 32.33
CA GLU A 3 -28.99 8.16 31.15
C GLU A 3 -27.51 8.46 31.49
N PRO A 4 -26.56 7.52 31.30
CA PRO A 4 -25.17 7.82 31.58
C PRO A 4 -24.68 8.83 30.54
N ALA A 5 -24.09 9.92 31.02
CA ALA A 5 -23.49 10.96 30.19
C ALA A 5 -22.57 10.35 29.11
N PRO A 6 -22.54 10.87 27.88
CA PRO A 6 -21.64 10.36 26.85
C PRO A 6 -20.20 10.45 27.38
N PRO A 7 -19.42 9.35 27.34
CA PRO A 7 -18.06 9.38 27.86
C PRO A 7 -17.27 10.41 27.04
N ALA A 8 -16.67 11.37 27.74
CA ALA A 8 -15.72 12.32 27.19
C ALA A 8 -14.76 11.58 26.24
N LEU A 9 -14.60 12.10 25.02
CA LEU A 9 -13.85 11.54 23.90
C LEU A 9 -12.66 10.68 24.34
N SER A 10 -12.92 9.39 24.58
CA SER A 10 -11.94 8.45 25.10
C SER A 10 -11.06 7.99 23.94
N LEU A 11 -10.20 8.87 23.46
CA LEU A 11 -9.25 8.55 22.41
C LEU A 11 -7.96 8.02 23.04
N ARG A 12 -7.40 6.97 22.45
CA ARG A 12 -6.08 6.42 22.82
C ARG A 12 -5.13 6.55 21.64
N LEU A 13 -3.88 6.90 21.96
CA LEU A 13 -2.81 6.99 20.97
C LEU A 13 -2.30 5.60 20.64
N VAL A 14 -2.29 5.24 19.35
CA VAL A 14 -1.81 3.95 18.84
C VAL A 14 -0.80 4.20 17.72
N ARG A 15 0.31 3.46 17.75
CA ARG A 15 1.32 3.47 16.67
C ARG A 15 1.12 2.24 15.75
N PRO A 16 0.51 2.40 14.56
CA PRO A 16 0.34 1.33 13.58
C PRO A 16 1.67 1.00 12.86
N PRO A 17 1.70 -0.09 12.06
CA PRO A 17 2.90 -0.52 11.34
C PRO A 17 3.48 0.51 10.37
N SER A 18 2.69 1.51 9.94
CA SER A 18 3.17 2.62 9.12
C SER A 18 4.06 3.62 9.88
N GLY A 19 4.18 3.49 11.21
CA GLY A 19 5.00 4.35 12.07
C GLY A 19 4.34 5.67 12.51
N VAL A 20 3.20 6.04 11.93
CA VAL A 20 2.50 7.30 12.22
C VAL A 20 1.52 7.13 13.37
N GLU A 21 1.72 7.83 14.47
CA GLU A 21 0.81 7.77 15.62
C GLU A 21 -0.59 8.33 15.29
N LYS A 22 -1.63 7.60 15.70
CA LYS A 22 -3.03 7.92 15.42
C LYS A 22 -3.86 7.80 16.68
N LEU A 23 -4.82 8.71 16.84
CA LEU A 23 -5.84 8.63 17.87
C LEU A 23 -6.95 7.68 17.42
N MET A 24 -7.30 6.71 18.27
CA MET A 24 -8.38 5.75 18.03
C MET A 24 -9.37 5.77 19.19
N ASP A 25 -10.65 5.52 18.92
CA ASP A 25 -11.68 5.37 19.96
C ASP A 25 -11.31 4.19 20.88
N SER A 26 -11.37 4.41 22.19
CA SER A 26 -11.10 3.38 23.20
C SER A 26 -12.07 2.20 23.15
N ARG A 27 -13.25 2.38 22.54
CA ARG A 27 -14.23 1.31 22.33
C ARG A 27 -13.83 0.35 21.21
N CYS A 28 -12.82 0.67 20.40
CA CYS A 28 -12.32 -0.20 19.34
C CYS A 28 -11.74 -1.50 19.93
N ARG A 29 -12.11 -2.63 19.32
CA ARG A 29 -11.57 -3.94 19.70
C ARG A 29 -10.16 -4.11 19.14
N ALA A 30 -9.29 -4.72 19.93
CA ALA A 30 -7.95 -5.12 19.51
C ALA A 30 -7.62 -6.51 20.06
N THR A 31 -6.74 -7.23 19.37
CA THR A 31 -6.22 -8.52 19.81
C THR A 31 -4.79 -8.35 20.29
N ILE A 32 -4.48 -8.93 21.45
CA ILE A 32 -3.11 -8.94 21.98
C ILE A 32 -2.30 -9.98 21.22
N GLY A 33 -1.20 -9.55 20.61
CA GLY A 33 -0.28 -10.43 19.90
C GLY A 33 0.28 -9.83 18.62
N ARG A 34 0.87 -10.68 17.79
CA ARG A 34 1.39 -10.33 16.46
C ARG A 34 0.75 -11.22 15.41
N VAL A 35 0.65 -10.71 14.18
CA VAL A 35 0.16 -11.51 13.05
C VAL A 35 1.12 -12.68 12.79
N SER A 36 0.57 -13.86 12.54
CA SER A 36 1.33 -15.07 12.20
C SER A 36 2.09 -14.93 10.86
N ASN A 37 3.09 -15.78 10.63
CA ASN A 37 3.94 -15.79 9.43
C ASN A 37 4.82 -14.52 9.24
N PRO A 38 5.73 -14.23 10.19
CA PRO A 38 6.62 -13.06 10.09
C PRO A 38 7.57 -13.12 8.89
N ASN A 39 7.90 -14.31 8.39
CA ASN A 39 8.84 -14.51 7.29
C ASN A 39 8.19 -14.38 5.90
N HIS A 40 6.90 -14.02 5.82
CA HIS A 40 6.19 -13.88 4.55
C HIS A 40 6.90 -12.90 3.58
N GLY A 41 7.46 -11.81 4.11
CA GLY A 41 8.18 -10.80 3.33
C GLY A 41 9.48 -11.30 2.68
N ALA A 42 10.12 -12.33 3.25
CA ALA A 42 11.35 -12.91 2.70
C ALA A 42 11.10 -13.90 1.55
N ARG A 43 9.84 -14.26 1.29
CA ARG A 43 9.48 -15.24 0.25
C ARG A 43 9.77 -14.68 -1.15
N LYS A 44 10.68 -15.32 -1.88
CA LYS A 44 11.02 -14.95 -3.27
C LYS A 44 10.19 -15.76 -4.28
N LEU A 45 9.55 -15.06 -5.22
CA LEU A 45 8.94 -15.69 -6.40
C LEU A 45 10.04 -16.00 -7.42
N ARG A 46 10.22 -17.27 -7.78
CA ARG A 46 11.35 -17.73 -8.62
C ARG A 46 11.02 -17.78 -10.11
N LYS A 47 9.73 -17.84 -10.47
CA LYS A 47 9.24 -17.91 -11.86
C LYS A 47 8.12 -16.90 -12.06
N ALA A 48 8.04 -16.33 -13.26
CA ALA A 48 6.97 -15.38 -13.62
C ALA A 48 5.56 -15.96 -13.41
N VAL A 49 5.39 -17.26 -13.70
CA VAL A 49 4.13 -18.00 -13.51
C VAL A 49 3.67 -18.01 -12.05
N GLN A 50 4.58 -18.02 -11.07
CA GLN A 50 4.18 -17.96 -9.66
C GLN A 50 3.44 -16.66 -9.33
N SER A 51 3.78 -15.54 -9.99
CA SER A 51 3.03 -14.28 -9.87
C SER A 51 1.63 -14.40 -10.49
N ARG A 52 1.51 -15.14 -11.59
CA ARG A 52 0.23 -15.42 -12.25
C ARG A 52 -0.70 -16.26 -11.38
N TRP A 53 -0.18 -17.25 -10.65
CA TRP A 53 -0.97 -18.04 -9.69
C TRP A 53 -1.50 -17.19 -8.52
N LEU A 54 -0.83 -16.10 -8.18
CA LEU A 54 -1.29 -15.11 -7.21
C LEU A 54 -2.29 -14.09 -7.79
N GLY A 55 -2.77 -14.29 -9.04
CA GLY A 55 -3.71 -13.40 -9.72
C GLY A 55 -3.09 -12.10 -10.25
N ARG A 56 -1.76 -11.95 -10.22
CA ARG A 56 -1.09 -10.72 -10.66
C ARG A 56 -0.72 -10.80 -12.13
N ARG A 57 -1.20 -9.85 -12.93
CA ARG A 57 -0.85 -9.70 -14.35
C ARG A 57 0.45 -8.86 -14.49
N PRO A 58 1.19 -9.00 -15.60
CA PRO A 58 2.34 -8.14 -15.86
C PRO A 58 1.90 -6.67 -15.99
N PHE A 59 2.70 -5.77 -15.44
CA PHE A 59 2.54 -4.33 -15.59
C PHE A 59 3.58 -3.79 -16.57
N VAL A 60 3.16 -2.99 -17.54
CA VAL A 60 4.05 -2.37 -18.53
C VAL A 60 4.55 -1.04 -17.97
N ARG A 61 5.85 -0.75 -18.14
CA ARG A 61 6.44 0.53 -17.72
C ARG A 61 6.01 1.64 -18.67
N GLY A 62 5.67 2.82 -18.15
CA GLY A 62 5.29 3.99 -18.95
C GLY A 62 6.31 4.40 -20.02
N VAL A 63 7.61 4.24 -19.72
CA VAL A 63 8.71 4.49 -20.67
C VAL A 63 8.66 3.59 -21.91
N ALA A 64 8.05 2.42 -21.81
CA ALA A 64 7.91 1.49 -22.94
C ALA A 64 6.64 1.74 -23.76
N MET A 65 5.82 2.72 -23.38
CA MET A 65 4.56 3.06 -24.04
C MET A 65 4.74 4.21 -25.04
N ASN A 66 3.72 4.50 -25.84
CA ASN A 66 3.74 5.64 -26.76
C ASN A 66 3.46 6.96 -26.01
N PRO A 67 3.80 8.12 -26.58
CA PRO A 67 3.49 9.43 -26.00
C PRO A 67 2.00 9.65 -25.65
N VAL A 68 1.10 8.97 -26.36
CA VAL A 68 -0.37 9.04 -26.13
C VAL A 68 -0.82 8.21 -24.93
N ASP A 69 -0.12 7.11 -24.64
CA ASP A 69 -0.53 6.12 -23.65
C ASP A 69 0.01 6.45 -22.25
N HIS A 70 1.18 7.09 -22.19
CA HIS A 70 1.79 7.48 -20.92
C HIS A 70 2.57 8.78 -21.08
N PRO A 71 2.55 9.65 -20.04
CA PRO A 71 3.45 10.79 -19.97
C PRO A 71 4.94 10.44 -19.98
N HIS A 72 5.36 9.18 -20.05
CA HIS A 72 6.79 8.84 -20.15
C HIS A 72 7.12 8.19 -21.47
N GLY A 73 6.13 8.04 -22.34
CA GLY A 73 6.28 7.38 -23.63
C GLY A 73 6.96 8.25 -24.68
N GLY A 74 7.61 7.57 -25.63
CA GLY A 74 8.29 8.16 -26.78
C GLY A 74 9.77 8.53 -26.60
N GLY A 75 10.30 9.19 -27.63
CA GLY A 75 11.72 9.46 -27.81
C GLY A 75 12.46 8.31 -28.49
N GLU A 76 13.66 8.59 -28.99
CA GLU A 76 14.54 7.59 -29.61
C GLU A 76 15.25 6.78 -28.53
N GLY A 77 15.24 5.44 -28.67
CA GLY A 77 15.86 4.55 -27.69
C GLY A 77 15.17 4.56 -26.33
N ARG A 78 15.94 4.39 -25.24
CA ARG A 78 15.42 4.35 -23.87
C ARG A 78 15.59 5.71 -23.18
N THR A 79 14.53 6.51 -23.19
CA THR A 79 14.52 7.81 -22.53
C THR A 79 13.71 7.79 -21.22
N LYS A 80 13.85 8.81 -20.37
CA LYS A 80 13.05 8.95 -19.13
C LYS A 80 11.82 9.84 -19.30
N GLY A 81 11.38 10.09 -20.54
CA GLY A 81 10.24 10.98 -20.85
C GLY A 81 10.49 12.48 -20.62
N GLY A 82 11.71 12.87 -20.19
CA GLY A 82 12.14 14.27 -20.03
C GLY A 82 11.44 15.05 -18.92
N ARG A 83 10.71 14.38 -18.02
CA ARG A 83 9.82 15.00 -17.01
C ARG A 83 9.87 14.24 -15.68
N PRO A 84 9.42 14.85 -14.56
CA PRO A 84 9.33 14.14 -13.28
C PRO A 84 8.42 12.90 -13.38
N SER A 85 8.58 11.98 -12.42
CA SER A 85 7.77 10.77 -12.35
C SER A 85 6.30 11.12 -12.10
N VAL A 86 5.40 10.67 -12.98
CA VAL A 86 3.95 10.86 -12.91
C VAL A 86 3.22 9.53 -13.18
N SER A 87 1.98 9.42 -12.72
CA SER A 87 1.07 8.34 -13.11
C SER A 87 0.57 8.51 -14.56
N PRO A 88 0.16 7.43 -15.25
CA PRO A 88 -0.54 7.50 -16.53
C PRO A 88 -1.83 8.33 -16.45
#